data_AF-A0A3M2A6F5-F1
#
_entry.id   AF-A0A3M2A6F5-F1
#
_cell.length_a   1.000
_cell.length_b   1.000
_cell.length_c   1.000
_cell.angle_alpha   90.00
_cell.angle_beta   90.00
_cell.angle_gamma   90.00
#
_symmetry.space_group_name_H-M   'P 1'
#
loop_
_entity.id
_entity.type
_entity.pdbx_description
1 polymer ?
#
loop_
_entity_poly.entity_id
_entity_poly.type
_entity_poly.pdbx_seq_one_letter_code
_entity_poly.pdbx_strand_id
1 'polypeptide(L)'
;MRTRHGATIPRIGAPPQVGSPVLPVATGHVPALPCYNGSVRLPMRHPPPAEAAAPAFCAYLDALAEGLRGLSLHAAARHTAPRRSRGRFGTAVQWHLGLDAHDSGPAADWEGTIEIKLVTVHRTARGHVRCDKLKVCDAHLDPYARLSNVLFVFADRWTRVVVGHTWFRRAGAGHAVLAAAYDADPHFDRPDLFVEARGRPGRSAPAYYVSARFVAEHVGLPDVPAITVDDAELRAHLRTGRVDPLWTPIAPDEDEAVCPRCGGGVRRLGPAEALRAKGVAPAVHRMPLEGVCARYPHGVCDRSRLPEPVPGVFGVREQIESLSCTGPVLRVADRVVEPDDHEHPVFLSA
;
A
#
# COMPACT_ATOMS: atom_id res chain seq x y z
N MET A 1 65.37 -42.35 -12.16
CA MET A 1 65.34 -42.30 -10.68
C MET A 1 63.94 -41.86 -10.26
N ARG A 2 63.25 -42.73 -9.51
CA ARG A 2 61.97 -42.56 -8.78
C ARG A 2 60.66 -42.36 -9.57
N THR A 3 59.95 -43.48 -9.61
CA THR A 3 58.52 -43.78 -9.83
C THR A 3 57.61 -43.33 -8.67
N ARG A 4 56.31 -43.19 -8.96
CA ARG A 4 55.09 -43.66 -8.22
C ARG A 4 53.85 -43.06 -8.92
N HIS A 5 52.98 -43.78 -9.62
CA HIS A 5 51.92 -44.74 -9.22
C HIS A 5 50.86 -44.18 -8.25
N GLY A 6 49.59 -44.26 -8.68
CA GLY A 6 48.38 -43.96 -7.91
C GLY A 6 47.23 -43.59 -8.87
N ALA A 7 46.57 -44.54 -9.54
CA ALA A 7 45.47 -45.40 -9.06
C ALA A 7 44.09 -44.82 -9.42
N THR A 8 43.48 -45.45 -10.43
CA THR A 8 42.10 -45.32 -10.87
C THR A 8 41.14 -45.80 -9.78
N ILE A 9 40.19 -44.96 -9.36
CA ILE A 9 39.12 -45.35 -8.42
C ILE A 9 37.85 -45.72 -9.22
N PRO A 10 37.21 -46.87 -8.94
CA PRO A 10 36.06 -47.38 -9.68
C PRO A 10 34.76 -46.61 -9.38
N ARG A 11 33.86 -46.58 -10.37
CA ARG A 11 32.47 -46.12 -10.22
C ARG A 11 31.76 -46.99 -9.16
N ILE A 12 31.45 -46.38 -8.01
CA ILE A 12 30.55 -46.96 -7.01
C ILE A 12 29.12 -46.82 -7.54
N GLY A 13 28.43 -47.96 -7.62
CA GLY A 13 27.04 -48.06 -8.06
C GLY A 13 26.09 -47.29 -7.15
N ALA A 14 24.99 -46.85 -7.74
CA ALA A 14 23.91 -46.14 -7.07
C ALA A 14 23.37 -46.95 -5.87
N PRO A 15 23.09 -46.30 -4.72
CA PRO A 15 22.39 -46.96 -3.62
C PRO A 15 20.95 -47.32 -4.01
N PRO A 16 20.39 -48.40 -3.45
CA PRO A 16 19.04 -48.87 -3.77
C PRO A 16 17.99 -47.83 -3.36
N GLN A 17 16.99 -47.64 -4.23
CA GLN A 17 15.81 -46.83 -3.94
C GLN A 17 15.03 -47.47 -2.78
N VAL A 18 15.14 -46.86 -1.60
CA VAL A 18 14.21 -47.11 -0.50
C VAL A 18 12.90 -46.45 -0.86
N GLY A 19 11.86 -47.26 -1.03
CA GLY A 19 10.54 -46.83 -1.48
C GLY A 19 9.96 -45.73 -0.59
N SER A 20 9.67 -44.59 -1.20
CA SER A 20 8.78 -43.60 -0.61
C SER A 20 7.44 -44.27 -0.28
N PRO A 21 6.84 -44.00 0.90
CA PRO A 21 5.49 -44.45 1.17
C PRO A 21 4.55 -43.86 0.12
N VAL A 22 3.95 -44.74 -0.68
CA VAL A 22 2.85 -44.42 -1.57
C VAL A 22 1.69 -43.96 -0.71
N LEU A 23 1.49 -42.65 -0.60
CA LEU A 23 0.23 -42.11 -0.12
C LEU A 23 -0.86 -42.55 -1.11
N PRO A 24 -1.98 -43.13 -0.64
CA PRO A 24 -3.03 -43.58 -1.53
C PRO A 24 -3.55 -42.39 -2.33
N VAL A 25 -3.49 -42.51 -3.65
CA VAL A 25 -4.23 -41.66 -4.59
C VAL A 25 -5.70 -41.91 -4.29
N ALA A 26 -6.29 -41.09 -3.43
CA ALA A 26 -7.73 -41.02 -3.29
C ALA A 26 -8.27 -40.44 -4.60
N THR A 27 -8.68 -41.34 -5.51
CA THR A 27 -9.59 -41.08 -6.62
C THR A 27 -10.98 -40.76 -6.07
N GLY A 28 -11.07 -39.73 -5.23
CA GLY A 28 -12.32 -39.06 -4.91
C GLY A 28 -12.49 -37.94 -5.91
N HIS A 29 -13.55 -37.99 -6.71
CA HIS A 29 -14.06 -36.80 -7.40
C HIS A 29 -14.28 -35.70 -6.34
N VAL A 30 -13.32 -34.78 -6.22
CA VAL A 30 -13.59 -33.48 -5.65
C VAL A 30 -14.52 -32.81 -6.66
N PRO A 31 -15.78 -32.49 -6.31
CA PRO A 31 -16.63 -31.77 -7.22
C PRO A 31 -15.90 -30.48 -7.57
N ALA A 32 -15.67 -30.25 -8.86
CA ALA A 32 -15.09 -29.02 -9.35
C ALA A 32 -16.00 -27.88 -8.87
N LEU A 33 -15.59 -27.20 -7.80
CA LEU A 33 -16.27 -26.00 -7.35
C LEU A 33 -16.23 -25.01 -8.51
N PRO A 34 -17.38 -24.42 -8.86
CA PRO A 34 -17.54 -23.65 -10.08
C PRO A 34 -16.54 -22.49 -10.06
N CYS A 35 -15.66 -22.48 -11.06
CA CYS A 35 -14.93 -21.36 -11.63
C CYS A 35 -14.98 -20.04 -10.83
N TYR A 36 -14.35 -20.00 -9.65
CA TYR A 36 -14.13 -18.74 -8.95
C TYR A 36 -13.02 -17.99 -9.67
N ASN A 37 -13.37 -16.96 -10.45
CA ASN A 37 -12.45 -15.92 -10.90
C ASN A 37 -12.01 -15.02 -9.72
N GLY A 38 -11.88 -15.59 -8.52
CA GLY A 38 -11.73 -14.90 -7.24
C GLY A 38 -10.67 -15.57 -6.38
N SER A 39 -10.07 -14.79 -5.51
CA SER A 39 -9.13 -15.24 -4.49
C SER A 39 -9.74 -16.28 -3.55
N VAL A 40 -8.94 -17.25 -3.11
CA VAL A 40 -9.32 -18.26 -2.10
C VAL A 40 -8.64 -17.89 -0.78
N ARG A 41 -9.39 -17.95 0.32
CA ARG A 41 -8.81 -17.78 1.65
C ARG A 41 -8.31 -19.12 2.18
N LEU A 42 -7.17 -19.09 2.84
CA LEU A 42 -6.51 -20.29 3.37
C LEU A 42 -6.41 -20.18 4.89
N PRO A 43 -6.31 -21.32 5.60
CA PRO A 43 -5.99 -21.33 7.02
C PRO A 43 -4.70 -20.55 7.32
N MET A 44 -4.63 -19.99 8.52
CA MET A 44 -3.44 -19.35 9.06
C MET A 44 -2.29 -20.35 9.16
N ARG A 45 -1.05 -19.93 8.86
CA ARG A 45 0.14 -20.80 8.94
C ARG A 45 0.97 -20.57 10.19
N HIS A 46 0.98 -19.34 10.69
CA HIS A 46 1.73 -18.95 11.88
C HIS A 46 0.78 -18.91 13.08
N PRO A 47 1.08 -19.62 14.19
CA PRO A 47 0.33 -19.48 15.42
C PRO A 47 0.56 -18.10 16.04
N PRO A 48 -0.43 -17.54 16.76
CA PRO A 48 -0.25 -16.27 17.46
C PRO A 48 0.78 -16.43 18.57
N PRO A 49 1.83 -15.60 18.61
CA PRO A 49 2.74 -15.59 19.74
C PRO A 49 2.07 -14.89 20.92
N ALA A 50 2.59 -15.11 22.12
CA ALA A 50 2.15 -14.36 23.31
C ALA A 50 2.24 -12.84 23.08
N GLU A 51 1.46 -12.09 23.85
CA GLU A 51 1.59 -10.65 23.91
C GLU A 51 2.97 -10.29 24.47
N ALA A 52 3.66 -9.38 23.80
CA ALA A 52 4.99 -8.91 24.16
C ALA A 52 4.92 -7.41 24.47
N ALA A 53 5.95 -6.90 25.15
CA ALA A 53 6.06 -5.47 25.40
C ALA A 53 6.02 -4.68 24.08
N ALA A 54 5.26 -3.59 24.10
CA ALA A 54 5.12 -2.66 23.00
C ALA A 54 6.48 -1.99 22.68
N PRO A 55 7.02 -2.09 21.46
CA PRO A 55 8.23 -1.35 21.10
C PRO A 55 7.95 0.17 21.11
N ALA A 56 8.98 0.97 21.39
CA ALA A 56 8.87 2.43 21.32
C ALA A 56 8.51 2.89 19.89
N PHE A 57 7.84 4.04 19.79
CA PHE A 57 7.68 4.72 18.49
C PHE A 57 8.92 5.58 18.24
N CYS A 58 9.25 5.81 16.98
CA CYS A 58 10.33 6.70 16.59
C CYS A 58 9.75 8.10 16.33
N ALA A 59 10.19 9.10 17.10
CA ALA A 59 9.69 10.47 16.96
C ALA A 59 10.08 11.10 15.62
N TYR A 60 11.28 10.79 15.12
CA TYR A 60 11.70 11.25 13.79
C TYR A 60 10.83 10.66 12.68
N LEU A 61 10.54 9.36 12.73
CA LEU A 61 9.64 8.72 11.78
C LEU A 61 8.22 9.31 11.85
N ASP A 62 7.75 9.70 13.03
CA ASP A 62 6.47 10.42 13.19
C ASP A 62 6.51 11.80 12.50
N ALA A 63 7.59 12.56 12.68
CA ALA A 63 7.78 13.85 12.00
C ALA A 63 7.86 13.72 10.47
N LEU A 64 8.55 12.68 9.98
CA LEU A 64 8.58 12.33 8.55
C LEU A 64 7.18 11.95 8.03
N ALA A 65 6.41 11.20 8.83
CA ALA A 65 5.04 10.82 8.47
C ALA A 65 4.10 12.02 8.42
N GLU A 66 4.21 12.96 9.36
CA GLU A 66 3.47 14.22 9.30
C GLU A 66 3.90 15.03 8.07
N GLY A 67 5.20 15.10 7.77
CA GLY A 67 5.73 15.79 6.58
C GLY A 67 5.22 15.24 5.23
N LEU A 68 4.68 14.02 5.20
CA LEU A 68 4.02 13.47 4.01
C LEU A 68 2.64 14.10 3.76
N ARG A 69 1.98 14.62 4.79
CA ARG A 69 0.58 15.07 4.72
C ARG A 69 0.40 16.12 3.63
N GLY A 70 -0.60 15.90 2.79
CA GLY A 70 -0.91 16.76 1.65
C GLY A 70 -0.18 16.37 0.37
N LEU A 71 0.89 15.57 0.41
CA LEU A 71 1.65 15.20 -0.79
C LEU A 71 0.97 14.09 -1.59
N SER A 72 0.96 14.24 -2.91
CA SER A 72 0.57 13.17 -3.83
C SER A 72 1.72 12.21 -4.08
N LEU A 73 1.46 10.92 -3.85
CA LEU A 73 2.44 9.86 -4.05
C LEU A 73 2.72 9.54 -5.53
N HIS A 74 2.02 10.17 -6.49
CA HIS A 74 2.14 9.84 -7.91
C HIS A 74 3.53 10.09 -8.49
N ALA A 75 4.15 11.23 -8.15
CA ALA A 75 5.45 11.59 -8.69
C ALA A 75 6.54 10.62 -8.18
N ALA A 76 6.58 10.39 -6.87
CA ALA A 76 7.49 9.42 -6.26
C ALA A 76 7.24 7.99 -6.78
N ALA A 77 5.99 7.53 -6.88
CA ALA A 77 5.68 6.17 -7.36
C ALA A 77 6.14 5.91 -8.80
N ARG A 78 6.25 6.95 -9.65
CA ARG A 78 6.81 6.84 -11.01
C ARG A 78 8.33 6.75 -11.00
N HIS A 79 8.97 7.34 -10.00
CA HIS A 79 10.42 7.33 -9.84
C HIS A 79 10.91 6.02 -9.21
N THR A 80 10.17 5.47 -8.25
CA THR A 80 10.66 4.40 -7.38
C THR A 80 10.31 2.99 -7.83
N ALA A 81 9.26 2.83 -8.64
CA ALA A 81 8.80 1.52 -9.04
C ALA A 81 8.21 1.49 -10.46
N PRO A 82 8.30 0.34 -11.16
CA PRO A 82 7.60 0.16 -12.42
C PRO A 82 6.10 0.42 -12.27
N ARG A 83 5.49 1.05 -13.27
CA ARG A 83 4.07 1.45 -13.25
C ARG A 83 3.10 0.33 -12.86
N ARG A 84 3.39 -0.92 -13.23
CA ARG A 84 2.52 -2.08 -12.95
C ARG A 84 2.93 -2.86 -11.69
N SER A 85 3.93 -2.37 -10.97
CA SER A 85 4.34 -2.99 -9.72
C SER A 85 3.22 -2.87 -8.70
N ARG A 86 2.96 -3.97 -7.99
CA ARG A 86 2.10 -3.92 -6.81
C ARG A 86 2.86 -3.19 -5.71
N GLY A 87 2.14 -2.50 -4.83
CA GLY A 87 2.80 -1.78 -3.74
C GLY A 87 3.60 -0.54 -4.15
N ARG A 88 3.65 -0.15 -5.43
CA ARG A 88 4.43 1.03 -5.89
C ARG A 88 4.20 2.32 -5.10
N PHE A 89 2.98 2.53 -4.59
CA PHE A 89 2.66 3.70 -3.78
C PHE A 89 3.13 3.52 -2.33
N GLY A 90 3.15 2.28 -1.80
CA GLY A 90 3.84 1.98 -0.55
C GLY A 90 5.34 2.22 -0.68
N THR A 91 5.94 1.80 -1.80
CA THR A 91 7.33 2.11 -2.13
C THR A 91 7.60 3.62 -2.23
N ALA A 92 6.65 4.40 -2.77
CA ALA A 92 6.74 5.85 -2.77
C ALA A 92 6.73 6.45 -1.36
N VAL A 93 5.92 5.91 -0.43
CA VAL A 93 5.94 6.32 0.97
C VAL A 93 7.32 6.03 1.58
N GLN A 94 7.80 4.79 1.48
CA GLN A 94 9.12 4.39 2.01
C GLN A 94 10.25 5.29 1.48
N TRP A 95 10.23 5.59 0.18
CA TRP A 95 11.22 6.47 -0.44
C TRP A 95 11.18 7.90 0.10
N HIS A 96 9.98 8.47 0.31
CA HIS A 96 9.87 9.80 0.93
C HIS A 96 10.42 9.81 2.35
N LEU A 97 10.28 8.70 3.08
CA LEU A 97 10.80 8.50 4.43
C LEU A 97 12.31 8.19 4.44
N GLY A 98 13.00 8.24 3.30
CA GLY A 98 14.46 8.04 3.23
C GLY A 98 14.89 6.58 3.10
N LEU A 99 13.95 5.65 2.97
CA LEU A 99 14.25 4.23 2.82
C LEU A 99 14.49 3.87 1.35
N ASP A 100 15.36 2.88 1.11
CA ASP A 100 15.48 2.26 -0.20
C ASP A 100 14.17 1.59 -0.60
N ALA A 101 13.85 1.63 -1.90
CA ALA A 101 12.68 0.96 -2.44
C ALA A 101 12.87 -0.56 -2.37
N HIS A 102 12.31 -1.21 -1.35
CA HIS A 102 12.35 -2.66 -1.21
C HIS A 102 10.94 -3.22 -0.98
N ASP A 103 10.65 -4.36 -1.60
CA ASP A 103 9.40 -5.09 -1.40
C ASP A 103 9.72 -6.41 -0.67
N SER A 104 8.98 -6.69 0.40
CA SER A 104 8.84 -8.04 0.97
C SER A 104 10.13 -8.67 1.56
N GLY A 105 11.12 -7.89 2.00
CA GLY A 105 12.24 -8.39 2.81
C GLY A 105 11.75 -8.91 4.18
N PRO A 106 12.52 -9.75 4.91
CA PRO A 106 12.07 -10.39 6.16
C PRO A 106 12.13 -9.51 7.42
N ALA A 107 12.90 -8.42 7.40
CA ALA A 107 12.93 -7.41 8.46
C ALA A 107 11.82 -6.37 8.28
N ALA A 108 11.40 -5.72 9.37
CA ALA A 108 10.51 -4.56 9.30
C ALA A 108 11.23 -3.36 8.65
N ASP A 109 10.45 -2.42 8.10
CA ASP A 109 10.94 -1.38 7.20
C ASP A 109 11.92 -0.40 7.86
N TRP A 110 11.59 0.08 9.07
CA TRP A 110 12.37 1.10 9.77
C TRP A 110 13.13 0.47 10.93
N GLU A 111 14.46 0.54 10.84
CA GLU A 111 15.41 0.00 11.82
C GLU A 111 15.16 -1.46 12.21
N GLY A 112 14.49 -2.23 11.35
CA GLY A 112 14.13 -3.62 11.61
C GLY A 112 13.02 -3.82 12.67
N THR A 113 12.40 -2.76 13.19
CA THR A 113 11.44 -2.84 14.30
C THR A 113 10.05 -2.26 14.00
N ILE A 114 9.94 -1.34 13.04
CA ILE A 114 8.67 -0.69 12.68
C ILE A 114 8.31 -1.01 11.24
N GLU A 115 7.11 -1.52 11.03
CA GLU A 115 6.54 -1.74 9.69
C GLU A 115 5.82 -0.48 9.21
N ILE A 116 5.92 -0.15 7.92
CA ILE A 116 5.24 1.01 7.33
C ILE A 116 4.19 0.51 6.33
N LYS A 117 2.93 0.84 6.58
CA LYS A 117 1.80 0.38 5.76
C LYS A 117 1.01 1.54 5.17
N LEU A 118 1.00 1.63 3.85
CA LEU A 118 0.08 2.52 3.14
C LEU A 118 -1.33 1.93 3.09
N VAL A 119 -2.30 2.64 3.65
CA VAL A 119 -3.72 2.35 3.60
C VAL A 119 -4.39 3.30 2.63
N THR A 120 -5.13 2.75 1.67
CA THR A 120 -5.94 3.56 0.75
C THR A 120 -7.33 3.79 1.33
N VAL A 121 -7.71 5.05 1.52
CA VAL A 121 -9.01 5.45 2.07
C VAL A 121 -9.89 6.14 1.05
N HIS A 122 -11.20 6.06 1.24
CA HIS A 122 -12.21 6.73 0.42
C HIS A 122 -13.47 6.96 1.24
N ARG A 123 -14.29 7.92 0.82
CA ARG A 123 -15.59 8.18 1.40
C ARG A 123 -16.66 7.45 0.61
N THR A 124 -17.62 6.86 1.31
CA THR A 124 -18.83 6.30 0.70
C THR A 124 -19.79 7.42 0.32
N ALA A 125 -20.77 7.15 -0.53
CA ALA A 125 -21.83 8.11 -0.85
C ALA A 125 -22.63 8.57 0.39
N ARG A 126 -22.62 7.79 1.48
CA ARG A 126 -23.26 8.14 2.76
C ARG A 126 -22.35 8.95 3.69
N GLY A 127 -21.16 9.33 3.25
CA GLY A 127 -20.24 10.14 4.04
C GLY A 127 -19.28 9.36 4.93
N HIS A 128 -19.41 8.04 5.10
CA HIS A 128 -18.47 7.27 5.94
C HIS A 128 -17.14 7.01 5.22
N VAL A 129 -16.03 7.14 5.94
CA VAL A 129 -14.70 6.74 5.46
C VAL A 129 -14.53 5.22 5.52
N ARG A 130 -13.92 4.65 4.49
CA ARG A 130 -13.64 3.21 4.33
C ARG A 130 -12.25 3.01 3.75
N CYS A 131 -11.69 1.83 3.96
CA CYS A 131 -10.49 1.35 3.29
C CYS A 131 -10.72 -0.03 2.68
N ASP A 132 -9.78 -0.50 1.87
CA ASP A 132 -9.73 -1.91 1.47
C ASP A 132 -8.99 -2.76 2.51
N LYS A 133 -9.08 -4.09 2.39
CA LYS A 133 -8.16 -5.00 3.08
C LYS A 133 -6.71 -4.69 2.70
N LEU A 134 -5.79 -4.92 3.62
CA LEU A 134 -4.38 -4.54 3.46
C LEU A 134 -3.47 -5.77 3.51
N LYS A 135 -2.54 -5.88 2.56
CA LYS A 135 -1.51 -6.93 2.58
C LYS A 135 -0.54 -6.64 3.74
N VAL A 136 -0.32 -7.64 4.60
CA VAL A 136 0.66 -7.60 5.68
C VAL A 136 2.02 -8.06 5.14
N CYS A 137 2.12 -9.33 4.78
CA CYS A 137 3.35 -9.94 4.28
C CYS A 137 3.05 -11.19 3.44
N ASP A 138 4.04 -11.75 2.76
CA ASP A 138 3.90 -13.04 2.10
C ASP A 138 3.71 -14.16 3.13
N ALA A 139 3.02 -15.23 2.75
CA ALA A 139 2.58 -16.26 3.71
C ALA A 139 3.70 -17.09 4.35
N HIS A 140 4.94 -16.95 3.89
CA HIS A 140 6.12 -17.57 4.49
C HIS A 140 6.77 -16.71 5.59
N LEU A 141 6.33 -15.46 5.75
CA LEU A 141 6.78 -14.54 6.79
C LEU A 141 5.77 -14.50 7.93
N ASP A 142 6.26 -14.29 9.15
CA ASP A 142 5.42 -14.14 10.34
C ASP A 142 4.61 -12.83 10.29
N PRO A 143 3.26 -12.88 10.18
CA PRO A 143 2.43 -11.68 10.17
C PRO A 143 2.37 -10.98 11.53
N TYR A 144 2.60 -11.68 12.64
CA TYR A 144 2.51 -11.08 13.97
C TYR A 144 3.73 -10.22 14.28
N ALA A 145 4.92 -10.66 13.86
CA ALA A 145 6.11 -9.81 13.85
C ALA A 145 5.88 -8.53 13.02
N ARG A 146 5.25 -8.65 11.85
CA ARG A 146 4.92 -7.50 10.98
C ARG A 146 3.89 -6.54 11.54
N LEU A 147 2.97 -7.05 12.34
CA LEU A 147 1.93 -6.25 12.97
C LEU A 147 2.32 -5.80 14.38
N SER A 148 3.53 -6.12 14.85
CA SER A 148 3.97 -5.83 16.22
C SER A 148 3.98 -4.32 16.51
N ASN A 149 4.57 -3.54 15.62
CA ASN A 149 4.67 -2.08 15.68
C ASN A 149 4.58 -1.53 14.25
N VAL A 150 3.54 -0.74 13.97
CA VAL A 150 3.21 -0.34 12.62
C VAL A 150 2.90 1.15 12.56
N LEU A 151 3.54 1.84 11.63
CA LEU A 151 3.11 3.16 11.16
C LEU A 151 2.16 2.96 9.97
N PHE A 152 0.88 3.27 10.17
CA PHE A 152 -0.10 3.32 9.09
C PHE A 152 -0.13 4.72 8.48
N VAL A 153 0.12 4.82 7.17
CA VAL A 153 0.00 6.07 6.40
C VAL A 153 -1.26 5.97 5.56
N PHE A 154 -2.13 6.98 5.62
CA PHE A 154 -3.39 7.00 4.88
C PHE A 154 -3.28 7.88 3.65
N ALA A 155 -3.69 7.38 2.48
CA ALA A 155 -3.81 8.19 1.29
C ALA A 155 -5.18 8.02 0.62
N ASP A 156 -5.68 9.11 0.06
CA ASP A 156 -6.91 9.13 -0.72
C ASP A 156 -6.82 8.20 -1.95
N ARG A 157 -7.90 7.48 -2.25
CA ARG A 157 -7.95 6.47 -3.32
C ARG A 157 -7.68 7.03 -4.69
N TRP A 158 -8.20 8.22 -4.98
CA TRP A 158 -8.18 8.80 -6.31
C TRP A 158 -6.92 9.62 -6.53
N THR A 159 -6.74 10.61 -5.67
CA THR A 159 -5.65 11.60 -5.76
C THR A 159 -4.32 11.07 -5.24
N ARG A 160 -4.33 10.00 -4.43
CA ARG A 160 -3.15 9.46 -3.74
C ARG A 160 -2.42 10.49 -2.90
N VAL A 161 -3.14 11.53 -2.49
CA VAL A 161 -2.70 12.51 -1.51
C VAL A 161 -2.71 11.85 -0.14
N VAL A 162 -1.60 11.95 0.60
CA VAL A 162 -1.53 11.51 1.99
C VAL A 162 -2.39 12.42 2.84
N VAL A 163 -3.29 11.83 3.64
CA VAL A 163 -4.28 12.55 4.44
C VAL A 163 -3.99 12.48 5.96
N GLY A 164 -3.02 11.69 6.36
CA GLY A 164 -2.54 11.55 7.74
C GLY A 164 -1.90 10.19 7.98
N HIS A 165 -1.52 9.93 9.23
CA HIS A 165 -0.96 8.66 9.69
C HIS A 165 -1.45 8.33 11.11
N THR A 166 -1.32 7.07 11.49
CA THR A 166 -1.61 6.58 12.84
C THR A 166 -0.66 5.45 13.19
N TRP A 167 -0.25 5.41 14.46
CA TRP A 167 0.50 4.30 15.00
C TRP A 167 -0.40 3.19 15.52
N PHE A 168 0.04 1.95 15.34
CA PHE A 168 -0.59 0.77 15.89
C PHE A 168 0.45 -0.12 16.56
N ARG A 169 0.04 -0.73 17.69
CA ARG A 169 0.81 -1.78 18.35
C ARG A 169 -0.07 -2.99 18.56
N ARG A 170 0.51 -4.18 18.37
CA ARG A 170 -0.15 -5.45 18.67
C ARG A 170 -0.18 -5.70 20.18
N ALA A 171 -1.10 -5.01 20.85
CA ALA A 171 -1.36 -5.15 22.27
C ALA A 171 -2.88 -5.13 22.56
N GLY A 172 -3.28 -5.62 23.74
CA GLY A 172 -4.65 -5.59 24.23
C GLY A 172 -5.69 -6.11 23.23
N ALA A 173 -6.75 -5.32 22.99
CA ALA A 173 -7.83 -5.71 22.09
C ALA A 173 -7.36 -5.98 20.64
N GLY A 174 -6.38 -5.22 20.15
CA GLY A 174 -5.80 -5.43 18.82
C GLY A 174 -5.05 -6.76 18.74
N HIS A 175 -4.32 -7.13 19.80
CA HIS A 175 -3.69 -8.45 19.89
C HIS A 175 -4.73 -9.57 19.93
N ALA A 176 -5.74 -9.47 20.79
CA ALA A 176 -6.75 -10.51 20.98
C ALA A 176 -7.52 -10.81 19.69
N VAL A 177 -7.91 -9.79 18.93
CA VAL A 177 -8.63 -9.96 17.65
C VAL A 177 -7.76 -10.59 16.58
N LEU A 178 -6.48 -10.22 16.50
CA LEU A 178 -5.54 -10.84 15.57
C LEU A 178 -5.22 -12.29 15.95
N ALA A 179 -5.14 -12.61 17.24
CA ALA A 179 -4.88 -13.96 17.73
C ALA A 179 -6.06 -14.91 17.48
N ALA A 180 -7.29 -14.44 17.73
CA ALA A 180 -8.51 -15.22 17.50
C ALA A 180 -8.71 -15.63 16.03
N ALA A 181 -8.08 -14.91 15.10
CA ALA A 181 -8.11 -15.24 13.67
C ALA A 181 -7.41 -16.57 13.33
N TYR A 182 -6.55 -17.08 14.20
CA TYR A 182 -5.84 -18.35 13.99
C TYR A 182 -6.79 -19.56 13.96
N ASP A 183 -7.79 -19.57 14.85
CA ASP A 183 -8.72 -20.68 15.01
C ASP A 183 -10.01 -20.52 14.17
N ALA A 184 -10.19 -19.37 13.51
CA ALA A 184 -11.36 -19.06 12.71
C ALA A 184 -11.35 -19.77 11.35
N ASP A 185 -12.51 -20.23 10.87
CA ASP A 185 -12.66 -20.66 9.48
C ASP A 185 -12.72 -19.40 8.58
N PRO A 186 -11.72 -19.20 7.71
CA PRO A 186 -11.65 -17.99 6.91
C PRO A 186 -12.77 -17.86 5.85
N HIS A 187 -13.49 -18.94 5.55
CA HIS A 187 -14.60 -18.97 4.61
C HIS A 187 -15.92 -18.49 5.24
N PHE A 188 -16.13 -18.78 6.52
CA PHE A 188 -17.41 -18.50 7.21
C PHE A 188 -17.30 -17.36 8.22
N ASP A 189 -16.23 -17.34 9.01
CA ASP A 189 -16.14 -16.49 10.20
C ASP A 189 -15.64 -15.07 9.90
N ARG A 190 -15.14 -14.85 8.68
CA ARG A 190 -14.61 -13.57 8.20
C ARG A 190 -13.59 -12.96 9.19
N PRO A 191 -12.50 -13.67 9.50
CA PRO A 191 -11.51 -13.21 10.48
C PRO A 191 -10.80 -11.93 10.03
N ASP A 192 -10.24 -11.23 11.01
CA ASP A 192 -9.57 -9.94 10.82
C ASP A 192 -8.13 -10.07 10.31
N LEU A 193 -7.50 -11.22 10.47
CA LEU A 193 -6.25 -11.60 9.85
C LEU A 193 -6.47 -12.91 9.08
N PHE A 194 -6.05 -12.99 7.82
CA PHE A 194 -6.26 -14.18 7.00
C PHE A 194 -5.22 -14.33 5.92
N VAL A 195 -5.02 -15.56 5.44
CA VAL A 195 -4.20 -15.84 4.26
C VAL A 195 -5.10 -15.84 3.04
N GLU A 196 -4.64 -15.21 1.96
CA GLU A 196 -5.32 -15.23 0.68
C GLU A 196 -4.38 -15.64 -0.44
N ALA A 197 -4.80 -16.65 -1.20
CA ALA A 197 -4.17 -17.05 -2.46
C ALA A 197 -5.00 -16.53 -3.64
N ARG A 198 -4.35 -15.93 -4.63
CA ARG A 198 -5.03 -15.48 -5.84
C ARG A 198 -4.97 -16.59 -6.89
N GLY A 199 -6.11 -16.97 -7.46
CA GLY A 199 -6.28 -18.13 -8.35
C GLY A 199 -5.63 -18.05 -9.73
N ARG A 200 -4.57 -17.26 -9.94
CA ARG A 200 -3.76 -17.32 -11.17
C ARG A 200 -2.46 -18.07 -10.91
N PRO A 201 -2.31 -19.31 -11.43
CA PRO A 201 -1.08 -20.09 -11.30
C PRO A 201 0.15 -19.26 -11.72
N GLY A 202 1.19 -19.27 -10.89
CA GLY A 202 2.52 -18.75 -11.24
C GLY A 202 2.72 -17.23 -11.14
N ARG A 203 1.80 -16.43 -10.59
CA ARG A 203 1.98 -14.96 -10.51
C ARG A 203 1.92 -14.32 -9.13
N SER A 204 1.51 -15.02 -8.07
CA SER A 204 1.49 -14.44 -6.72
C SER A 204 1.51 -15.52 -5.65
N ALA A 205 2.50 -15.46 -4.76
CA ALA A 205 2.48 -16.25 -3.53
C ALA A 205 1.25 -15.88 -2.69
N PRO A 206 0.70 -16.83 -1.91
CA PRO A 206 -0.27 -16.51 -0.87
C PRO A 206 0.32 -15.45 0.08
N ALA A 207 -0.53 -14.59 0.62
CA ALA A 207 -0.10 -13.52 1.53
C ALA A 207 -1.09 -13.35 2.67
N TYR A 208 -0.60 -12.88 3.80
CA TYR A 208 -1.42 -12.44 4.92
C TYR A 208 -2.04 -11.08 4.61
N TYR A 209 -3.29 -10.91 5.01
CA TYR A 209 -4.02 -9.66 4.93
C TYR A 209 -4.73 -9.38 6.24
N VAL A 210 -4.81 -8.11 6.61
CA VAL A 210 -5.78 -7.64 7.59
C VAL A 210 -7.05 -7.15 6.90
N SER A 211 -8.19 -7.37 7.54
CA SER A 211 -9.49 -6.95 7.02
C SER A 211 -9.62 -5.41 7.08
N ALA A 212 -10.51 -4.86 6.25
CA ALA A 212 -10.87 -3.45 6.36
C ALA A 212 -11.58 -3.11 7.68
N ARG A 213 -12.26 -4.09 8.30
CA ARG A 213 -12.91 -3.93 9.61
C ARG A 213 -11.86 -3.71 10.69
N PHE A 214 -10.83 -4.55 10.73
CA PHE A 214 -9.71 -4.42 11.66
C PHE A 214 -9.08 -3.04 11.61
N VAL A 215 -8.76 -2.54 10.41
CA VAL A 215 -8.17 -1.21 10.25
C VAL A 215 -9.14 -0.13 10.75
N ALA A 216 -10.43 -0.24 10.43
CA ALA A 216 -11.41 0.74 10.90
C ALA A 216 -11.60 0.76 12.42
N GLU A 217 -11.60 -0.39 13.08
CA GLU A 217 -11.93 -0.53 14.50
C GLU A 217 -10.71 -0.42 15.42
N HIS A 218 -9.54 -0.92 15.01
CA HIS A 218 -8.36 -1.02 15.88
C HIS A 218 -7.21 -0.09 15.50
N VAL A 219 -7.13 0.36 14.24
CA VAL A 219 -6.16 1.38 13.81
C VAL A 219 -6.82 2.77 13.81
N GLY A 220 -8.10 2.83 13.41
CA GLY A 220 -8.83 4.08 13.21
C GLY A 220 -8.56 4.67 11.83
N LEU A 221 -9.64 5.12 11.17
CA LEU A 221 -9.53 5.82 9.88
C LEU A 221 -9.63 7.33 10.11
N PRO A 222 -8.81 8.15 9.42
CA PRO A 222 -8.96 9.59 9.48
C PRO A 222 -10.31 10.00 8.88
N ASP A 223 -11.00 10.95 9.51
CA ASP A 223 -12.21 11.57 8.95
C ASP A 223 -11.94 13.03 8.59
N VAL A 224 -11.28 13.24 7.45
CA VAL A 224 -10.88 14.57 6.97
C VAL A 224 -11.53 14.92 5.63
N PRO A 225 -11.74 16.22 5.33
CA PRO A 225 -12.37 16.67 4.07
C PRO A 225 -11.64 16.24 2.80
N ALA A 226 -10.33 16.04 2.89
CA ALA A 226 -9.46 15.61 1.80
C ALA A 226 -9.79 14.22 1.24
N ILE A 227 -10.53 13.39 1.99
CA ILE A 227 -10.90 12.05 1.56
C ILE A 227 -12.09 12.14 0.58
N THR A 228 -11.83 11.72 -0.65
CA THR A 228 -12.76 11.85 -1.76
C THR A 228 -13.78 10.72 -1.79
N VAL A 229 -14.94 10.98 -2.38
CA VAL A 229 -15.98 9.96 -2.56
C VAL A 229 -15.55 8.94 -3.63
N ASP A 230 -15.73 7.65 -3.35
CA ASP A 230 -15.51 6.59 -4.33
C ASP A 230 -16.64 6.55 -5.36
N ASP A 231 -16.49 7.37 -6.39
CA ASP A 231 -17.49 7.60 -7.41
C ASP A 231 -17.41 6.60 -8.57
N ALA A 232 -18.56 5.97 -8.88
CA ALA A 232 -18.64 4.94 -9.93
C ALA A 232 -18.51 5.53 -11.34
N GLU A 233 -19.02 6.74 -11.58
CA GLU A 233 -18.92 7.43 -12.88
C GLU A 233 -17.48 7.83 -13.16
N LEU A 234 -16.80 8.40 -12.17
CA LEU A 234 -15.37 8.68 -12.19
C LEU A 234 -14.57 7.40 -12.45
N ARG A 235 -14.90 6.30 -11.78
CA ARG A 235 -14.26 5.01 -12.05
C ARG A 235 -14.50 4.53 -13.47
N ALA A 236 -15.67 4.73 -14.05
CA ALA A 236 -15.97 4.37 -15.43
C ALA A 236 -15.22 5.27 -16.42
N HIS A 237 -15.13 6.56 -16.14
CA HIS A 237 -14.43 7.56 -16.96
C HIS A 237 -12.91 7.36 -16.94
N LEU A 238 -12.34 7.13 -15.76
CA LEU A 238 -10.90 6.93 -15.57
C LEU A 238 -10.46 5.48 -15.83
N ARG A 239 -11.39 4.58 -16.21
CA ARG A 239 -11.12 3.18 -16.56
C ARG A 239 -10.39 3.02 -17.90
N THR A 240 -9.43 3.87 -18.20
CA THR A 240 -8.42 3.57 -19.21
C THR A 240 -7.37 2.72 -18.51
N GLY A 241 -7.57 1.39 -18.46
CA GLY A 241 -6.85 0.43 -17.60
C GLY A 241 -5.33 0.27 -17.81
N ARG A 242 -4.63 1.35 -18.19
CA ARG A 242 -3.23 1.38 -18.56
C ARG A 242 -2.47 2.61 -18.06
N VAL A 243 -3.07 3.59 -17.38
CA VAL A 243 -2.39 4.81 -16.92
C VAL A 243 -3.09 5.43 -15.72
N ASP A 244 -2.34 6.11 -14.85
CA ASP A 244 -2.91 6.83 -13.71
C ASP A 244 -3.49 8.17 -14.16
N PRO A 245 -4.64 8.59 -13.59
CA PRO A 245 -5.21 9.88 -13.93
C PRO A 245 -4.29 11.03 -13.58
N LEU A 246 -4.31 12.06 -14.43
CA LEU A 246 -3.69 13.34 -14.16
C LEU A 246 -4.72 14.21 -13.43
N TRP A 247 -4.40 14.57 -12.19
CA TRP A 247 -5.26 15.40 -11.35
C TRP A 247 -4.90 16.88 -11.50
N THR A 248 -5.92 17.72 -11.63
CA THR A 248 -5.74 19.19 -11.66
C THR A 248 -6.61 19.80 -10.56
N PRO A 249 -6.01 20.46 -9.56
CA PRO A 249 -6.76 21.21 -8.57
C PRO A 249 -7.53 22.36 -9.23
N ILE A 250 -8.79 22.55 -8.83
CA ILE A 250 -9.66 23.63 -9.31
C ILE A 250 -10.43 24.21 -8.13
N ALA A 251 -10.81 25.50 -8.20
CA ALA A 251 -11.75 26.04 -7.22
C ALA A 251 -13.14 25.39 -7.43
N PRO A 252 -13.96 25.24 -6.38
CA PRO A 252 -15.22 24.50 -6.48
C PRO A 252 -16.22 25.11 -7.48
N ASP A 253 -16.18 26.43 -7.67
CA ASP A 253 -17.10 27.18 -8.54
C ASP A 253 -16.52 27.43 -9.95
N GLU A 254 -15.29 26.99 -10.20
CA GLU A 254 -14.65 27.08 -11.51
C GLU A 254 -15.00 25.84 -12.35
N ASP A 255 -15.28 26.07 -13.64
CA ASP A 255 -15.52 24.99 -14.60
C ASP A 255 -14.27 24.58 -15.37
N GLU A 256 -13.26 25.44 -15.41
CA GLU A 256 -12.02 25.23 -16.16
C GLU A 256 -10.80 25.71 -15.37
N ALA A 257 -9.75 24.90 -15.37
CA ALA A 257 -8.45 25.23 -14.77
C ALA A 257 -7.35 25.13 -15.83
N VAL A 258 -6.21 25.78 -15.56
CA VAL A 258 -5.02 25.64 -16.40
C VAL A 258 -4.28 24.36 -16.00
N CYS A 259 -4.00 23.50 -16.98
CA CYS A 259 -3.21 22.29 -16.78
C CYS A 259 -1.80 22.66 -16.34
N PRO A 260 -1.34 22.24 -15.15
CA PRO A 260 0.00 22.58 -14.65
C PRO A 260 1.15 21.94 -15.46
N ARG A 261 0.83 21.05 -16.41
CA ARG A 261 1.80 20.24 -17.15
C ARG A 261 2.09 20.77 -18.55
N CYS A 262 1.09 21.39 -19.19
CA CYS A 262 1.24 21.91 -20.56
C CYS A 262 0.56 23.26 -20.78
N GLY A 263 -0.04 23.87 -19.76
CA GLY A 263 -0.74 25.15 -19.86
C GLY A 263 -2.10 25.10 -20.56
N GLY A 264 -2.53 23.93 -21.07
CA GLY A 264 -3.84 23.78 -21.72
C GLY A 264 -5.02 23.82 -20.75
N GLY A 265 -6.22 24.12 -21.24
CA GLY A 265 -7.43 24.11 -20.42
C GLY A 265 -7.82 22.71 -19.96
N VAL A 266 -8.26 22.55 -18.72
CA VAL A 266 -8.86 21.32 -18.17
C VAL A 266 -10.25 21.68 -17.69
N ARG A 267 -11.25 21.25 -18.47
CA ARG A 267 -12.65 21.52 -18.13
C ARG A 267 -13.24 20.35 -17.36
N ARG A 268 -13.81 20.64 -16.21
CA ARG A 268 -14.59 19.73 -15.37
C ARG A 268 -15.84 19.25 -16.12
N LEU A 269 -16.18 17.98 -15.94
CA LEU A 269 -17.44 17.41 -16.42
C LEU A 269 -18.45 17.33 -15.27
N GLY A 270 -19.66 17.82 -15.50
CA GLY A 270 -20.75 17.81 -14.52
C GLY A 270 -20.97 19.13 -13.78
N PRO A 271 -21.95 19.20 -12.86
CA PRO A 271 -22.33 20.42 -12.15
C PRO A 271 -21.42 20.69 -10.94
N ALA A 272 -21.21 21.95 -10.55
CA ALA A 272 -20.23 22.34 -9.51
C ALA A 272 -20.53 21.71 -8.15
N GLU A 273 -21.83 21.50 -7.87
CA GLU A 273 -22.37 20.80 -6.71
C GLU A 273 -21.79 19.38 -6.58
N ALA A 274 -21.58 18.69 -7.70
CA ALA A 274 -21.02 17.33 -7.69
C ALA A 274 -19.56 17.34 -7.23
N LEU A 275 -18.76 18.33 -7.65
CA LEU A 275 -17.38 18.50 -7.17
C LEU A 275 -17.39 18.88 -5.69
N ARG A 276 -18.21 19.84 -5.29
CA ARG A 276 -18.38 20.26 -3.88
C ARG A 276 -18.92 19.16 -2.99
N ALA A 277 -19.58 18.13 -3.50
CA ALA A 277 -20.01 16.98 -2.72
C ALA A 277 -18.93 15.90 -2.66
N LYS A 278 -18.38 15.52 -3.83
CA LYS A 278 -17.52 14.34 -4.00
C LYS A 278 -16.03 14.63 -3.77
N GLY A 279 -15.60 15.89 -3.92
CA GLY A 279 -14.21 16.35 -3.87
C GLY A 279 -13.40 16.07 -5.14
N VAL A 280 -13.96 15.30 -6.08
CA VAL A 280 -13.36 14.95 -7.37
C VAL A 280 -14.43 14.92 -8.45
N ALA A 281 -14.03 15.16 -9.69
CA ALA A 281 -14.88 15.03 -10.85
C ALA A 281 -14.08 14.62 -12.09
N PRO A 282 -14.70 13.91 -13.05
CA PRO A 282 -14.07 13.66 -14.35
C PRO A 282 -13.83 14.98 -15.10
N ALA A 283 -12.83 15.01 -15.97
CA ALA A 283 -12.46 16.23 -16.69
C ALA A 283 -11.94 15.93 -18.11
N VAL A 284 -12.07 16.92 -18.99
CA VAL A 284 -11.54 16.87 -20.36
C VAL A 284 -10.47 17.94 -20.56
N HIS A 285 -9.38 17.53 -21.18
CA HIS A 285 -8.31 18.44 -21.57
C HIS A 285 -8.66 19.10 -22.91
N ARG A 286 -8.62 20.44 -22.97
CA ARG A 286 -8.99 21.28 -24.11
C ARG A 286 -7.74 21.92 -24.74
N MET A 287 -6.97 21.12 -25.48
CA MET A 287 -5.94 21.54 -26.44
C MET A 287 -5.68 20.38 -27.40
N PRO A 288 -5.04 20.59 -28.57
CA PRO A 288 -4.49 19.49 -29.36
C PRO A 288 -3.67 18.59 -28.43
N LEU A 289 -3.99 17.29 -28.44
CA LEU A 289 -3.39 16.29 -27.57
C LEU A 289 -1.95 16.01 -28.01
N GLU A 290 -1.05 16.96 -27.78
CA GLU A 290 0.37 16.80 -27.98
C GLU A 290 1.08 16.64 -26.63
N GLY A 291 2.20 15.90 -26.60
CA GLY A 291 2.98 15.70 -25.39
C GLY A 291 2.38 14.75 -24.34
N VAL A 292 2.73 14.95 -23.08
CA VAL A 292 2.46 14.02 -21.97
C VAL A 292 0.96 13.89 -21.69
N CYS A 293 0.20 15.00 -21.72
CA CYS A 293 -1.21 15.06 -21.34
C CYS A 293 -2.15 14.24 -22.24
N ALA A 294 -1.76 13.98 -23.49
CA ALA A 294 -2.52 13.23 -24.48
C ALA A 294 -2.81 11.77 -24.10
N ARG A 295 -1.93 11.18 -23.28
CA ARG A 295 -1.89 9.74 -23.03
C ARG A 295 -2.57 9.33 -21.74
N TYR A 296 -3.11 10.28 -20.98
CA TYR A 296 -3.66 10.04 -19.65
C TYR A 296 -5.09 10.57 -19.54
N PRO A 297 -5.96 9.88 -18.81
CA PRO A 297 -7.24 10.45 -18.44
C PRO A 297 -7.02 11.60 -17.46
N HIS A 298 -7.89 12.61 -17.51
CA HIS A 298 -7.82 13.77 -16.63
C HIS A 298 -8.97 13.75 -15.64
N GLY A 299 -8.68 14.20 -14.44
CA GLY A 299 -9.67 14.47 -13.40
C GLY A 299 -9.36 15.79 -12.73
N VAL A 300 -10.36 16.40 -12.13
CA VAL A 300 -10.16 17.55 -11.24
C VAL A 300 -10.45 17.16 -9.81
N CYS A 301 -9.75 17.81 -8.88
CA CYS A 301 -10.04 17.72 -7.46
C CYS A 301 -10.32 19.12 -6.90
N ASP A 302 -11.18 19.18 -5.90
CA ASP A 302 -11.51 20.42 -5.20
C ASP A 302 -10.30 20.88 -4.39
N ARG A 303 -9.69 22.00 -4.82
CA ARG A 303 -8.51 22.55 -4.16
C ARG A 303 -8.75 22.88 -2.69
N SER A 304 -9.96 23.29 -2.33
CA SER A 304 -10.31 23.68 -0.97
C SER A 304 -10.30 22.50 0.02
N ARG A 305 -10.28 21.26 -0.50
CA ARG A 305 -10.26 20.05 0.31
C ARG A 305 -8.86 19.47 0.49
N LEU A 306 -7.87 19.94 -0.25
CA LEU A 306 -6.51 19.44 -0.09
C LEU A 306 -6.02 19.77 1.34
N PRO A 307 -5.32 18.85 2.03
CA PRO A 307 -4.76 19.14 3.35
C PRO A 307 -3.84 20.36 3.26
N GLU A 308 -3.84 21.20 4.28
CA GLU A 308 -2.84 22.25 4.39
C GLU A 308 -1.44 21.62 4.44
N PRO A 309 -0.47 22.17 3.71
CA PRO A 309 0.89 21.65 3.74
C PRO A 309 1.53 21.93 5.09
N VAL A 310 2.39 21.01 5.55
CA VAL A 310 3.13 21.18 6.79
C VAL A 310 4.13 22.34 6.65
N PRO A 311 4.09 23.35 7.55
CA PRO A 311 5.01 24.48 7.49
C PRO A 311 6.47 24.03 7.45
N GLY A 312 7.26 24.60 6.54
CA GLY A 312 8.69 24.33 6.42
C GLY A 312 9.07 23.04 5.68
N VAL A 313 8.12 22.15 5.40
CA VAL A 313 8.40 20.90 4.64
C VAL A 313 8.15 21.11 3.14
N PHE A 314 6.93 21.49 2.77
CA PHE A 314 6.51 21.79 1.40
C PHE A 314 5.57 22.99 1.36
N GLY A 315 5.56 23.75 0.26
CA GLY A 315 4.56 24.79 0.02
C GLY A 315 3.33 24.26 -0.71
N VAL A 316 2.28 25.09 -0.76
CA VAL A 316 1.04 24.79 -1.51
C VAL A 316 1.33 24.54 -2.99
N ARG A 317 2.31 25.25 -3.54
CA ARG A 317 2.73 25.07 -4.94
C ARG A 317 3.31 23.68 -5.17
N GLU A 318 4.25 23.24 -4.34
CA GLU A 318 4.87 21.92 -4.42
C GLU A 318 3.84 20.80 -4.24
N GLN A 319 2.86 21.01 -3.36
CA GLN A 319 1.73 20.10 -3.17
C GLN A 319 0.90 19.95 -4.45
N ILE A 320 0.57 21.05 -5.12
CA ILE A 320 -0.12 21.06 -6.41
C ILE A 320 0.75 20.45 -7.52
N GLU A 321 2.04 20.75 -7.53
CA GLU A 321 3.01 20.19 -8.49
C GLU A 321 3.21 18.68 -8.28
N SER A 322 3.08 18.17 -7.05
CA SER A 322 3.15 16.73 -6.75
C SER A 322 2.00 15.92 -7.37
N LEU A 323 0.87 16.56 -7.66
CA LEU A 323 -0.21 15.97 -8.45
C LEU A 323 0.16 15.88 -9.95
N SER A 324 1.19 16.62 -10.38
CA SER A 324 1.51 16.88 -11.79
C SER A 324 2.45 15.85 -12.43
N CYS A 325 3.11 15.00 -11.64
CA CYS A 325 3.86 13.80 -12.08
C CYS A 325 5.08 14.02 -13.01
N THR A 326 5.57 15.23 -13.26
CA THR A 326 6.60 15.48 -14.30
C THR A 326 7.82 16.28 -13.84
N GLY A 327 7.90 16.69 -12.57
CA GLY A 327 9.05 17.43 -12.03
C GLY A 327 10.02 16.57 -11.20
N PRO A 328 11.20 17.12 -10.83
CA PRO A 328 12.04 16.51 -9.81
C PRO A 328 11.25 16.37 -8.51
N VAL A 329 11.32 15.18 -7.90
CA VAL A 329 10.63 14.88 -6.65
C VAL A 329 11.64 15.00 -5.54
N LEU A 330 11.32 15.78 -4.52
CA LEU A 330 12.11 15.88 -3.29
C LEU A 330 11.58 14.87 -2.27
N ARG A 331 12.46 14.23 -1.50
CA ARG A 331 12.03 13.35 -0.41
C ARG A 331 11.64 14.22 0.79
N VAL A 332 10.75 13.68 1.63
CA VAL A 332 10.43 14.33 2.91
C VAL A 332 11.65 14.29 3.83
N ALA A 333 12.38 13.16 3.83
CA ALA A 333 13.61 12.98 4.59
C ALA A 333 14.73 13.97 4.24
N ASP A 334 14.69 14.63 3.08
CA ASP A 334 15.65 15.68 2.72
C ASP A 334 15.27 17.07 3.29
N ARG A 335 14.12 17.17 3.98
CA ARG A 335 13.49 18.44 4.42
C ARG A 335 13.15 18.46 5.90
N VAL A 336 12.83 17.31 6.48
CA VAL A 336 12.57 17.17 7.91
C VAL A 336 13.89 16.87 8.60
N VAL A 337 14.25 17.71 9.57
CA VAL A 337 15.46 17.52 10.38
C VAL A 337 15.16 16.48 11.46
N GLU A 338 16.06 15.53 11.60
CA GLU A 338 16.05 14.56 12.69
C GLU A 338 16.26 15.28 14.04
N PRO A 339 15.35 15.13 15.03
CA PRO A 339 15.51 15.78 16.33
C PRO A 339 16.74 15.26 17.08
N ASP A 340 17.49 16.15 17.73
CA ASP A 340 18.74 15.80 18.45
C ASP A 340 18.52 14.85 19.64
N ASP A 341 17.29 14.75 20.17
CA ASP A 341 16.94 14.08 21.42
C ASP A 341 15.98 12.89 21.26
N HIS A 342 15.78 12.38 20.04
CA HIS A 342 14.83 11.29 19.82
C HIS A 342 15.46 9.90 20.07
N GLU A 343 14.73 9.04 20.77
CA GLU A 343 15.15 7.66 21.02
C GLU A 343 14.86 6.78 19.79
N HIS A 344 15.90 6.14 19.27
CA HIS A 344 15.74 5.03 18.35
C HIS A 344 15.26 3.80 19.13
N PRO A 345 14.29 3.02 18.62
CA PRO A 345 13.91 1.75 19.23
C PRO A 345 15.15 0.84 19.36
N VAL A 346 15.69 0.75 20.57
CA VAL A 346 16.93 0.03 20.85
C VAL A 346 16.73 -1.46 20.57
N PHE A 347 17.63 -2.03 19.77
CA PHE A 347 17.76 -3.48 19.61
C PHE A 347 18.14 -4.09 20.97
N LEU A 348 17.20 -4.69 21.68
CA LEU A 348 17.54 -5.70 22.68
C LEU A 348 17.87 -6.97 21.90
N SER A 349 19.13 -7.11 21.49
CA SER A 349 19.65 -8.38 21.00
C SER A 349 19.49 -9.42 22.10
N ALA A 350 18.63 -10.43 21.87
CA ALA A 350 18.59 -11.65 22.66
C ALA A 350 19.64 -12.63 22.14
#